data_AF-A0A3N4L226-F1
#
_entry.id   AF-A0A3N4L226-F1
#
_cell.length_a   1.000
_cell.length_b   1.000
_cell.length_c   1.000
_cell.angle_alpha   90.00
_cell.angle_beta   90.00
_cell.angle_gamma   90.00
#
_symmetry.space_group_name_H-M   'P 1'
#
loop_
_entity.id
_entity.type
_entity.pdbx_description
1 polymer ?
#
loop_
_entity_poly.entity_id
_entity_poly.type
_entity_poly.pdbx_seq_one_letter_code
_entity_poly.pdbx_strand_id
1 'polypeptide(L)' 'RSQTVEEENTNGSPDDIIRCVCGAKEEDEDDSRMMIQCEGCEAWQHTQCMGIPKKKIPKQYFCEVCRPENHQI' A
#
# COMPACT_ATOMS: atom_id res chain seq x y z
N ARG A 1 22.50 22.59 24.34
CA ARG A 1 21.03 22.39 24.31
C ARG A 1 20.64 22.34 22.85
N SER A 2 20.91 21.24 22.16
CA SER A 2 20.70 21.15 20.71
C SER A 2 20.54 19.68 20.34
N GLN A 3 19.32 19.17 20.47
CA GLN A 3 18.89 17.97 19.75
C GLN A 3 17.95 18.50 18.67
N THR A 4 18.45 18.63 17.45
CA THR A 4 17.62 18.79 16.27
C THR A 4 17.42 17.38 15.72
N VAL A 5 16.43 16.69 16.29
CA VAL A 5 15.79 15.55 15.64
C VAL A 5 14.74 16.15 14.71
N GLU A 6 15.14 16.50 13.49
CA GLU A 6 14.18 16.79 12.44
C GLU A 6 13.82 15.44 11.83
N GLU A 7 12.90 14.80 12.53
CA GLU A 7 12.19 13.59 12.13
C GLU A 7 11.57 13.84 10.76
N GLU A 8 11.94 13.00 9.79
CA GLU A 8 11.34 12.96 8.45
C GLU A 8 9.83 12.72 8.61
N ASN A 9 9.10 13.81 8.71
CA ASN A 9 7.66 13.84 8.74
C ASN A 9 7.19 13.60 7.29
N THR A 10 7.15 12.34 6.87
CA THR A 10 6.22 11.91 5.82
C THR A 10 4.81 12.13 6.38
N ASN A 11 4.38 13.39 6.33
CA ASN A 11 3.03 13.85 6.58
C ASN A 11 2.15 13.42 5.42
N GLY A 12 1.98 12.12 5.21
CA GLY A 12 0.85 11.60 4.45
C GLY A 12 -0.31 11.55 5.42
N SER A 13 -1.44 12.17 5.07
CA SER A 13 -2.71 11.85 5.71
C SER A 13 -2.82 10.31 5.79
N PRO A 14 -3.38 9.69 6.84
CA PRO A 14 -3.50 8.22 6.92
C PRO A 14 -4.22 7.60 5.71
N ASP A 15 -4.95 8.42 4.95
CA ASP A 15 -5.67 8.12 3.71
C ASP A 15 -4.77 7.85 2.49
N ASP A 16 -3.53 8.38 2.49
CA ASP A 16 -2.61 8.35 1.34
C ASP A 16 -1.37 7.47 1.59
N ILE A 17 -1.49 6.44 2.43
CA ILE A 17 -0.34 5.59 2.76
C ILE A 17 -0.13 4.49 1.72
N ILE A 18 0.95 4.57 0.95
CA ILE A 18 1.39 3.49 0.05
C ILE A 18 2.28 2.52 0.84
N ARG A 19 1.80 1.28 1.02
CA ARG A 19 2.53 0.21 1.71
C ARG A 19 2.49 -1.05 0.86
N CYS A 20 3.33 -1.09 -0.16
CA CYS A 20 3.46 -2.27 -1.01
C CYS A 20 4.67 -3.12 -0.62
N VAL A 21 4.57 -4.45 -0.78
CA VAL A 21 5.68 -5.40 -0.54
C VAL A 21 6.91 -5.15 -1.42
N CYS A 22 6.75 -4.42 -2.54
CA CYS A 22 7.87 -4.00 -3.38
C CYS A 22 8.69 -2.84 -2.80
N GLY A 23 8.25 -2.23 -1.70
CA GLY A 23 8.91 -1.08 -1.07
C GLY A 23 8.64 0.26 -1.75
N ALA A 24 7.74 0.31 -2.74
CA ALA A 24 7.29 1.57 -3.33
C ALA A 24 6.54 2.40 -2.29
N LYS A 25 6.80 3.71 -2.30
CA LYS A 25 6.24 4.71 -1.37
C LYS A 25 5.38 5.77 -2.07
N GLU A 26 5.32 5.70 -3.39
CA GLU A 26 4.70 6.64 -4.31
C GLU A 26 4.01 5.83 -5.42
N GLU A 27 2.96 6.39 -6.01
CA GLU A 27 2.29 5.79 -7.16
C GLU A 27 3.30 5.81 -8.31
N ASP A 28 3.68 4.63 -8.82
CA ASP A 28 4.52 4.55 -10.01
C ASP A 28 3.77 5.28 -11.14
N GLU A 29 4.34 6.36 -11.69
CA GLU A 29 3.78 7.12 -12.83
C GLU A 29 3.60 6.26 -14.10
N ASP A 30 4.13 5.03 -14.09
CA ASP A 30 3.80 4.00 -15.05
C ASP A 30 2.35 3.50 -14.83
N ASP A 31 1.43 4.02 -15.63
CA ASP A 31 0.03 3.56 -15.87
C ASP A 31 -0.14 2.02 -15.97
N SER A 32 0.96 1.30 -16.17
CA SER A 32 1.01 -0.15 -16.21
C SER A 32 0.71 -0.80 -14.84
N ARG A 33 1.00 -0.13 -13.71
CA ARG A 33 0.82 -0.70 -12.37
C ARG A 33 -0.45 -0.17 -11.69
N MET A 34 -1.51 -0.96 -11.75
CA MET A 34 -2.76 -0.62 -11.03
C MET A 34 -2.57 -0.75 -9.53
N MET A 35 -2.90 0.31 -8.80
CA MET A 35 -2.99 0.31 -7.35
C MET A 35 -4.40 -0.10 -6.87
N ILE A 36 -4.46 -0.62 -5.65
CA ILE A 36 -5.69 -1.00 -4.97
C ILE A 36 -5.58 -0.58 -3.50
N GLN A 37 -6.64 0.03 -2.98
CA GLN A 37 -6.72 0.48 -1.59
C GLN A 37 -7.24 -0.64 -0.69
N CYS A 38 -6.64 -0.81 0.47
CA CYS A 38 -7.10 -1.76 1.49
C CYS A 38 -8.29 -1.19 2.26
N GLU A 39 -9.39 -1.93 2.35
CA GLU A 39 -10.61 -1.51 3.09
C GLU A 39 -10.42 -1.48 4.62
N GLY A 40 -9.36 -2.13 5.14
CA GLY A 40 -9.13 -2.24 6.59
C GLY A 40 -8.16 -1.20 7.16
N CYS A 41 -7.20 -0.75 6.36
CA CYS A 41 -6.16 0.20 6.80
C CYS A 41 -5.90 1.32 5.79
N GLU A 42 -6.73 1.40 4.74
CA GLU A 42 -6.71 2.44 3.70
C GLU A 42 -5.38 2.52 2.93
N ALA A 43 -4.51 1.53 3.11
CA ALA A 43 -3.20 1.50 2.48
C ALA A 43 -3.26 1.06 1.02
N TRP A 44 -2.53 1.76 0.17
CA TRP A 44 -2.41 1.50 -1.26
C TRP A 44 -1.31 0.49 -1.57
N GLN A 45 -1.64 -0.48 -2.43
CA GLN A 45 -0.77 -1.56 -2.86
C GLN A 45 -0.92 -1.83 -4.35
N HIS A 46 0.13 -2.35 -4.98
CA HIS A 46 0.04 -2.78 -6.37
C HIS A 46 -0.72 -4.10 -6.47
N THR A 47 -1.79 -4.12 -7.26
CA THR A 47 -2.55 -5.36 -7.58
C THR A 47 -1.62 -6.47 -8.08
N GLN A 48 -0.66 -6.13 -8.94
CA GLN A 48 0.32 -7.07 -9.48
C GLN A 48 1.25 -7.65 -8.40
N CYS A 49 1.69 -6.84 -7.44
CA CYS A 49 2.55 -7.30 -6.32
C CYS A 49 1.80 -8.25 -5.38
N MET A 50 0.48 -8.02 -5.24
CA MET A 50 -0.41 -8.87 -4.45
C MET A 50 -0.94 -10.07 -5.24
N GLY A 51 -0.47 -10.30 -6.46
CA GLY A 51 -0.92 -11.40 -7.31
C GLY A 51 -2.37 -11.27 -7.80
N ILE A 52 -2.96 -10.07 -7.71
CA ILE A 52 -4.32 -9.77 -8.16
C ILE A 52 -4.24 -9.38 -9.65
N PRO A 53 -4.75 -10.20 -10.57
CA PRO A 53 -4.77 -9.83 -11.98
C PRO A 53 -5.81 -8.72 -12.21
N LYS A 54 -5.54 -7.80 -13.13
CA LYS A 54 -6.44 -6.68 -13.51
C LYS A 54 -7.89 -7.11 -13.80
N LYS A 55 -8.09 -8.36 -14.26
CA LYS A 55 -9.40 -8.93 -14.57
C LYS A 55 -10.17 -9.49 -13.36
N LYS A 56 -9.51 -9.67 -12.21
CA LYS A 56 -10.11 -10.18 -10.96
C LYS A 56 -9.80 -9.27 -9.78
N ILE A 57 -9.86 -7.96 -10.00
CA ILE A 57 -9.76 -6.99 -8.91
C ILE A 57 -11.02 -7.13 -8.04
N PRO A 58 -10.90 -7.50 -6.75
CA PRO A 58 -12.04 -7.60 -5.86
C PRO A 58 -12.58 -6.20 -5.56
N LYS A 59 -13.88 -6.10 -5.29
CA LYS A 59 -14.48 -4.83 -4.83
C LYS A 59 -13.99 -4.42 -3.45
N GLN A 60 -13.70 -5.39 -2.59
CA GLN A 60 -13.16 -5.19 -1.26
C GLN A 60 -11.83 -5.90 -1.17
N TYR A 61 -10.77 -5.14 -0.97
CA TYR A 61 -9.41 -5.65 -0.86
C TYR A 61 -8.91 -5.53 0.57
N PHE A 62 -8.20 -6.57 1.02
CA PHE A 62 -7.53 -6.58 2.30
C PHE A 62 -6.08 -7.02 2.11
N CYS A 63 -5.17 -6.22 2.64
CA CYS A 63 -3.74 -6.50 2.59
C CYS A 63 -3.31 -7.64 3.52
N GLU A 64 -2.06 -8.07 3.38
CA GLU A 64 -1.46 -9.10 4.24
C GLU A 64 -1.47 -8.75 5.73
N VAL A 65 -1.54 -7.46 6.09
CA VAL A 65 -1.62 -7.01 7.49
C VAL A 65 -3.06 -7.13 8.01
N CYS A 66 -4.06 -6.75 7.21
CA CYS A 66 -5.46 -6.77 7.63
C CYS A 66 -6.09 -8.17 7.55
N ARG A 67 -5.68 -8.97 6.55
CA ARG A 67 -6.14 -10.34 6.33
C ARG A 67 -4.96 -11.27 6.04
N PRO A 68 -4.05 -11.51 7.01
CA PRO A 68 -2.93 -12.43 6.81
C PRO A 68 -3.37 -13.85 6.43
N GLU A 69 -4.58 -14.25 6.86
CA GLU A 69 -5.22 -15.51 6.48
C GLU A 69 -5.37 -15.70 4.96
N ASN A 70 -5.53 -14.61 4.20
CA ASN A 70 -5.68 -14.66 2.74
C ASN A 70 -4.33 -14.69 1.99
N HIS A 71 -3.22 -14.50 2.71
CA HIS A 71 -1.86 -14.39 2.17
C HIS A 71 -0.94 -15.44 2.80
N GLN A 72 -1.50 -16.60 3.17
CA GLN A 72 -0.73 -17.73 3.68
C GLN A 72 0.12 -18.34 2.56
N ILE A 73 1.44 -18.23 2.72
CA ILE A 73 2.48 -18.87 1.90
C ILE A 73 2.64 -20.34 2.28
#